data_AF-A0A355KSF6-F1
#
_entry.id   AF-A0A355KSF6-F1
#
_cell.length_a   1.000
_cell.length_b   1.000
_cell.length_c   1.000
_cell.angle_alpha   90.00
_cell.angle_beta   90.00
_cell.angle_gamma   90.00
#
_symmetry.space_group_name_H-M   'P 1'
#
loop_
_entity.id
_entity.type
_entity.pdbx_description
1 polymer ?
#
loop_
_entity_poly.entity_id
_entity_poly.type
_entity_poly.pdbx_seq_one_letter_code
_entity_poly.pdbx_strand_id
1 'polypeptide(L)'
;LSECGREKLAHEIALNHYENMMEVYRKTGTFFENYAPESANPGNPAKGDFVGWAGIIPITVLIEYVLGIQVHAEKDEIIWHVNNLERHGIKRIPVGRDAYADLICEARSDANEKPNITVKSDKKIKITVIYGDNEFVIGE
;
A
#
# COMPACT_ATOMS: atom_id res chain seq x y z
N LEU A 1 -1.92 -1.57 -14.19
CA LEU A 1 -0.46 -1.73 -14.42
C LEU A 1 0.04 -3.04 -13.81
N SER A 2 -0.26 -3.29 -12.54
CA SER A 2 0.00 -4.55 -11.83
C SER A 2 -0.46 -5.80 -12.60
N GLU A 3 -1.74 -5.84 -13.02
CA GLU A 3 -2.30 -6.93 -13.84
C GLU A 3 -1.58 -7.16 -15.19
N CYS A 4 -0.79 -6.19 -15.66
CA CYS A 4 0.01 -6.31 -16.89
C CYS A 4 1.50 -6.59 -16.60
N GLY A 5 1.84 -6.98 -15.37
CA GLY A 5 3.21 -7.26 -14.94
C GLY A 5 4.10 -6.01 -14.78
N ARG A 6 3.51 -4.80 -14.73
CA ARG A 6 4.25 -3.53 -14.61
C ARG A 6 4.24 -3.00 -13.17
N GLU A 7 4.61 -3.87 -12.22
CA GLU A 7 4.49 -3.56 -10.79
C GLU A 7 5.40 -2.43 -10.33
N LYS A 8 6.67 -2.43 -10.76
CA LYS A 8 7.63 -1.36 -10.41
C LYS A 8 7.11 0.03 -10.82
N LEU A 9 6.51 0.14 -12.01
CA LEU A 9 5.91 1.38 -12.50
C LEU A 9 4.61 1.74 -11.77
N ALA A 10 3.80 0.74 -11.41
CA ALA A 10 2.59 0.96 -10.62
C ALA A 10 2.94 1.56 -9.25
N HIS A 11 3.94 0.97 -8.57
CA HIS A 11 4.47 1.47 -7.31
C HIS A 11 5.03 2.90 -7.44
N GLU A 12 5.85 3.18 -8.45
CA GLU A 12 6.43 4.51 -8.68
C GLU A 12 5.36 5.60 -8.85
N ILE A 13 4.34 5.35 -9.68
CA ILE A 13 3.23 6.30 -9.90
C ILE A 13 2.42 6.48 -8.63
N ALA A 14 2.11 5.39 -7.93
CA ALA A 14 1.36 5.40 -6.69
C ALA A 14 2.07 6.21 -5.59
N LEU A 15 3.37 5.98 -5.40
CA LEU A 15 4.19 6.70 -4.43
C LEU A 15 4.27 8.19 -4.76
N ASN A 16 4.55 8.53 -6.01
CA ASN A 16 4.57 9.93 -6.45
C ASN A 16 3.23 10.62 -6.19
N HIS A 17 2.10 9.98 -6.50
CA HIS A 17 0.79 10.56 -6.26
C HIS A 17 0.50 10.74 -4.76
N TYR A 18 0.82 9.73 -3.95
CA TYR A 18 0.68 9.76 -2.50
C TYR A 18 1.50 10.90 -1.88
N GLU A 19 2.78 11.02 -2.24
CA GLU A 19 3.67 12.05 -1.70
C GLU A 19 3.20 13.47 -2.02
N ASN A 20 2.82 13.73 -3.28
CA ASN A 20 2.30 15.04 -3.70
C ASN A 20 0.98 15.37 -2.98
N MET A 21 0.07 14.40 -2.84
CA MET A 21 -1.16 14.60 -2.08
C MET A 21 -0.87 14.92 -0.61
N MET A 22 0.03 14.17 0.02
CA MET A 22 0.39 14.39 1.41
C MET A 22 1.10 15.72 1.61
N GLU A 23 1.85 16.22 0.62
CA GLU A 23 2.40 17.57 0.64
C GLU A 23 1.32 18.65 0.61
N VAL A 24 0.31 18.51 -0.26
CA VAL A 24 -0.84 19.43 -0.28
C VAL A 24 -1.58 19.40 1.06
N TYR A 25 -1.83 18.21 1.61
CA TYR A 25 -2.47 18.06 2.92
C TYR A 25 -1.66 18.77 4.02
N ARG A 26 -0.32 18.58 4.06
CA ARG A 26 0.55 19.28 5.02
C ARG A 26 0.49 20.81 4.89
N LYS A 27 0.35 21.35 3.68
CA LYS A 27 0.28 22.79 3.42
C LYS A 27 -1.08 23.40 3.73
N THR A 28 -2.16 22.65 3.48
CA THR A 28 -3.53 23.19 3.43
C THR A 28 -4.43 22.71 4.56
N GLY A 29 -4.10 21.59 5.20
CA GLY A 29 -4.91 20.97 6.25
C GLY A 29 -6.12 20.18 5.75
N THR A 30 -6.33 20.04 4.43
CA THR A 30 -7.47 19.30 3.86
C THR A 30 -7.09 18.49 2.63
N PHE A 31 -7.95 17.54 2.26
CA PHE A 31 -7.92 16.86 0.97
C PHE A 31 -8.83 17.56 -0.05
N PHE A 32 -8.47 17.40 -1.32
CA PHE A 32 -9.18 17.98 -2.46
C PHE A 32 -9.71 16.90 -3.40
N GLU A 33 -10.75 17.26 -4.15
CA GLU A 33 -11.38 16.43 -5.17
C GLU A 33 -10.40 15.98 -6.27
N ASN A 34 -9.47 16.84 -6.66
CA ASN A 34 -8.45 16.54 -7.68
C ASN A 34 -7.17 17.36 -7.43
N TYR A 35 -6.06 16.93 -8.02
CA TYR A 35 -4.71 17.46 -7.79
C TYR A 35 -4.04 17.81 -9.12
N ALA A 36 -3.16 18.80 -9.12
CA ALA A 36 -2.41 19.19 -10.31
C ALA A 36 -1.43 18.06 -10.73
N PRO A 37 -1.34 17.72 -12.03
CA PRO A 37 -0.45 16.64 -12.48
C PRO A 37 1.04 17.00 -12.42
N GLU A 38 1.39 18.29 -12.54
CA GLU A 38 2.78 18.75 -12.62
C GLU A 38 3.33 19.30 -11.30
N SER A 39 2.53 19.36 -10.22
CA SER A 39 2.97 19.93 -8.94
C SER A 39 2.13 19.49 -7.74
N ALA A 40 2.72 19.60 -6.55
CA ALA A 40 2.03 19.41 -5.27
C ALA A 40 1.08 20.58 -4.94
N ASN A 41 0.00 20.70 -5.71
CA ASN A 41 -1.07 21.68 -5.55
C ASN A 41 -2.45 20.99 -5.73
N PRO A 42 -3.52 21.55 -5.14
CA PRO A 42 -4.87 21.24 -5.58
C PRO A 42 -4.99 21.49 -7.09
N GLY A 43 -5.84 20.72 -7.77
CA GLY A 43 -6.17 21.05 -9.15
C GLY A 43 -6.98 22.35 -9.24
N ASN A 44 -7.29 22.75 -10.47
CA ASN A 44 -8.00 23.99 -10.71
C ASN A 44 -9.04 23.81 -11.83
N PRO A 45 -10.35 23.73 -11.51
CA PRO A 45 -10.94 23.85 -10.18
C PRO A 45 -10.78 22.58 -9.33
N ALA A 46 -10.69 22.72 -8.00
CA ALA A 46 -10.73 21.60 -7.06
C ALA A 46 -11.49 21.96 -5.78
N LYS A 47 -12.43 21.09 -5.37
CA LYS A 47 -13.19 21.25 -4.13
C LYS A 47 -12.38 20.74 -2.93
N GLY A 48 -12.19 21.60 -1.92
CA GLY A 48 -11.63 21.23 -0.62
C GLY A 48 -12.63 20.50 0.28
N ASP A 49 -12.18 20.07 1.46
CA ASP A 49 -12.94 19.24 2.41
C ASP A 49 -13.62 18.03 1.76
N PHE A 50 -12.94 17.46 0.76
CA PHE A 50 -13.48 16.41 -0.08
C PHE A 50 -12.77 15.10 0.23
N VAL A 51 -13.44 14.21 0.97
CA VAL A 51 -12.97 12.84 1.27
C VAL A 51 -13.94 11.81 0.66
N GLY A 52 -14.37 12.08 -0.57
CA GLY A 52 -15.01 11.08 -1.42
C GLY A 52 -13.96 10.15 -2.01
N TRP A 53 -13.80 10.14 -3.34
CA TRP A 53 -12.73 9.36 -3.98
C TRP A 53 -11.32 9.83 -3.59
N ALA A 54 -11.14 11.05 -3.07
CA ALA A 54 -9.86 11.49 -2.55
C ALA A 54 -9.34 10.59 -1.41
N GLY A 55 -10.23 9.91 -0.67
CA GLY A 55 -9.86 8.95 0.37
C GLY A 55 -9.16 7.69 -0.14
N ILE A 56 -9.24 7.40 -1.45
CA ILE A 56 -8.56 6.25 -2.08
C ILE A 56 -7.05 6.37 -1.92
N ILE A 57 -6.50 7.58 -2.03
CA ILE A 57 -5.06 7.77 -2.01
C ILE A 57 -4.46 7.63 -0.59
N PRO A 58 -4.94 8.32 0.45
CA PRO A 58 -4.38 8.19 1.80
C PRO A 58 -4.67 6.83 2.46
N ILE A 59 -5.60 6.03 1.92
CA ILE A 59 -5.98 4.72 2.48
C ILE A 59 -5.54 3.58 1.57
N THR A 60 -6.20 3.42 0.42
CA THR A 60 -5.98 2.27 -0.47
C THR A 60 -4.58 2.30 -1.08
N VAL A 61 -4.14 3.43 -1.62
CA VAL A 61 -2.80 3.54 -2.21
C VAL A 61 -1.70 3.38 -1.16
N LEU A 62 -1.90 3.93 0.05
CA LEU A 62 -1.01 3.69 1.18
C LEU A 62 -0.87 2.20 1.49
N ILE A 63 -1.98 1.48 1.60
CA ILE A 63 -1.96 0.06 1.97
C ILE A 63 -1.37 -0.79 0.82
N GLU A 64 -1.89 -0.62 -0.40
CA GLU A 64 -1.60 -1.52 -1.52
C GLU A 64 -0.25 -1.27 -2.18
N TYR A 65 0.21 -0.02 -2.23
CA TYR A 65 1.39 0.36 -3.01
C TYR A 65 2.51 0.97 -2.19
N VAL A 66 2.22 1.69 -1.10
CA VAL A 66 3.27 2.23 -0.23
C VAL A 66 3.72 1.17 0.78
N LEU A 67 2.79 0.56 1.52
CA LEU A 67 3.06 -0.60 2.38
C LEU A 67 3.17 -1.90 1.57
N GLY A 68 2.64 -1.89 0.33
CA GLY A 68 2.76 -2.99 -0.63
C GLY A 68 1.82 -4.17 -0.41
N ILE A 69 0.76 -4.02 0.39
CA ILE A 69 -0.12 -5.11 0.84
C ILE A 69 -1.37 -5.17 -0.04
N GLN A 70 -1.44 -6.15 -0.94
CA GLN A 70 -2.56 -6.38 -1.83
C GLN A 70 -3.35 -7.61 -1.35
N VAL A 71 -4.59 -7.39 -0.91
CA VAL A 71 -5.45 -8.46 -0.38
C VAL A 71 -6.39 -8.98 -1.47
N HIS A 72 -6.23 -10.25 -1.84
CA HIS A 72 -7.13 -10.97 -2.73
C HIS A 72 -8.02 -11.92 -1.93
N ALA A 73 -8.96 -11.35 -1.18
CA ALA A 73 -9.79 -12.09 -0.21
C ALA A 73 -10.54 -13.30 -0.82
N GLU A 74 -11.01 -13.19 -2.07
CA GLU A 74 -11.70 -14.27 -2.80
C GLU A 74 -10.79 -15.45 -3.15
N LYS A 75 -9.47 -15.26 -3.12
CA LYS A 75 -8.46 -16.28 -3.42
C LYS A 75 -7.74 -16.79 -2.17
N ASP A 76 -8.13 -16.33 -0.98
CA ASP A 76 -7.39 -16.54 0.27
C ASP A 76 -5.90 -16.20 0.13
N GLU A 77 -5.58 -15.14 -0.62
CA GLU A 77 -4.22 -14.75 -0.97
C GLU A 77 -3.92 -13.30 -0.61
N ILE A 78 -2.71 -13.04 -0.15
CA ILE A 78 -2.13 -11.70 -0.02
C ILE A 78 -0.82 -11.68 -0.78
N ILE A 79 -0.64 -10.66 -1.61
CA ILE A 79 0.65 -10.35 -2.21
C ILE A 79 1.23 -9.17 -1.43
N TRP A 80 2.43 -9.33 -0.89
CA TRP A 80 3.12 -8.29 -0.15
C TRP A 80 4.42 -7.89 -0.84
N HIS A 81 4.40 -6.75 -1.52
CA HIS A 81 5.57 -6.08 -2.09
C HIS A 81 6.32 -5.29 -1.01
N VAL A 82 7.30 -5.94 -0.38
CA VAL A 82 8.12 -5.33 0.67
C VAL A 82 9.23 -4.50 0.02
N ASN A 83 8.91 -3.24 -0.28
CA ASN A 83 9.87 -2.27 -0.82
C ASN A 83 10.57 -1.47 0.30
N ASN A 84 9.85 -1.23 1.39
CA ASN A 84 10.31 -0.42 2.50
C ASN A 84 11.36 -1.17 3.35
N LEU A 85 12.26 -0.41 3.98
CA LEU A 85 13.34 -0.95 4.82
C LEU A 85 13.04 -0.81 6.31
N GLU A 86 12.26 0.19 6.69
CA GLU A 86 11.80 0.38 8.05
C GLU A 86 10.77 -0.68 8.45
N ARG A 87 10.52 -0.77 9.77
CA ARG A 87 9.45 -1.62 10.29
C ARG A 87 8.09 -1.07 9.85
N HIS A 88 7.32 -1.87 9.15
CA HIS A 88 6.02 -1.46 8.60
C HIS A 88 5.02 -2.61 8.57
N GLY A 89 3.77 -2.29 8.25
CA GLY A 89 2.70 -3.26 8.16
C GLY A 89 1.37 -2.70 8.66
N ILE A 90 0.38 -3.58 8.76
CA ILE A 90 -0.98 -3.25 9.16
C ILE A 90 -1.53 -4.32 10.09
N LYS A 91 -2.26 -3.89 11.12
CA LYS A 91 -3.00 -4.79 11.99
C LYS A 91 -4.46 -4.79 11.59
N ARG A 92 -5.12 -5.93 11.80
CA ARG A 92 -6.56 -6.08 11.59
C ARG A 92 -7.00 -5.68 10.16
N ILE A 93 -6.19 -6.00 9.14
CA ILE A 93 -6.62 -5.81 7.76
C ILE A 93 -7.72 -6.83 7.42
N PRO A 94 -8.85 -6.42 6.81
CA PRO A 94 -9.88 -7.36 6.39
C PRO A 94 -9.34 -8.32 5.33
N VAL A 95 -9.60 -9.61 5.52
CA VAL A 95 -9.22 -10.69 4.58
C VAL A 95 -10.44 -11.53 4.17
N GLY A 96 -11.62 -11.00 4.44
CA GLY A 96 -12.93 -11.60 4.22
C GLY A 96 -13.99 -10.79 4.97
N ARG A 97 -15.23 -11.27 4.99
CA ARG A 97 -16.36 -10.57 5.64
C ARG A 97 -16.15 -10.39 7.15
N ASP A 98 -15.66 -11.44 7.82
CA ASP A 98 -15.53 -11.50 9.29
C ASP A 98 -14.18 -12.10 9.72
N ALA A 99 -13.14 -11.92 8.90
CA ALA A 99 -11.80 -12.43 9.16
C ALA A 99 -10.76 -11.33 8.93
N TYR A 100 -9.75 -11.31 9.79
CA TYR A 100 -8.71 -10.28 9.79
C TYR A 100 -7.32 -10.89 9.88
N ALA A 101 -6.32 -10.12 9.42
CA ALA A 101 -4.92 -10.45 9.59
C ALA A 101 -4.10 -9.27 10.13
N ASP A 102 -3.12 -9.59 10.96
CA ASP A 102 -2.00 -8.73 11.31
C ASP A 102 -0.80 -9.12 10.47
N LEU A 103 -0.25 -8.15 9.76
CA LEU A 103 0.90 -8.28 8.86
C LEU A 103 1.95 -7.28 9.30
N ILE A 104 3.11 -7.75 9.74
CA ILE A 104 4.19 -6.89 10.23
C ILE A 104 5.51 -7.37 9.64
N CYS A 105 6.22 -6.46 8.98
CA CYS A 105 7.60 -6.65 8.54
C CYS A 105 8.50 -5.86 9.49
N GLU A 106 9.51 -6.53 10.05
CA GLU A 106 10.53 -5.86 10.85
C GLU A 106 11.50 -5.07 9.96
N ALA A 107 12.19 -4.10 10.56
CA ALA A 107 13.17 -3.30 9.85
C ALA A 107 14.35 -4.15 9.36
N ARG A 108 14.90 -3.78 8.22
CA ARG A 108 16.05 -4.43 7.58
C ARG A 108 16.98 -3.39 6.97
N SER A 109 18.20 -3.81 6.65
CA SER A 109 19.25 -2.89 6.20
C SER A 109 19.40 -2.84 4.67
N ASP A 110 18.93 -3.87 3.97
CA ASP A 110 19.07 -4.02 2.52
C ASP A 110 17.77 -4.53 1.88
N ALA A 111 17.48 -4.08 0.65
CA ALA A 111 16.26 -4.46 -0.07
C ALA A 111 16.23 -5.95 -0.48
N ASN A 112 17.39 -6.58 -0.62
CA ASN A 112 17.57 -8.00 -0.93
C ASN A 112 17.75 -8.87 0.32
N GLU A 113 17.87 -8.27 1.50
CA GLU A 113 17.82 -8.99 2.78
C GLU A 113 16.42 -9.58 2.95
N LYS A 114 16.34 -10.89 3.20
CA LYS A 114 15.06 -11.59 3.38
C LYS A 114 14.24 -10.94 4.51
N PRO A 115 13.03 -10.41 4.24
CA PRO A 115 12.16 -9.82 5.25
C PRO A 115 11.85 -10.77 6.41
N ASN A 116 11.94 -10.27 7.64
CA ASN A 116 11.41 -10.95 8.81
C ASN A 116 9.95 -10.51 9.02
N ILE A 117 9.01 -11.42 8.73
CA ILE A 117 7.58 -11.13 8.72
C ILE A 117 6.85 -11.92 9.80
N THR A 118 6.01 -11.22 10.56
CA THR A 118 5.04 -11.80 11.48
C THR A 118 3.65 -11.73 10.86
N VAL A 119 2.97 -12.88 10.84
CA VAL A 119 1.58 -13.01 10.38
C VAL A 119 0.75 -13.59 11.52
N LYS A 120 -0.40 -12.96 11.80
CA LYS A 120 -1.48 -13.56 12.58
C LYS A 120 -2.76 -13.41 11.78
N SER A 121 -3.53 -14.48 11.60
CA SER A 121 -4.73 -14.44 10.77
C SER A 121 -5.83 -15.28 11.40
N ASP A 122 -7.08 -14.81 11.28
CA ASP A 122 -8.28 -15.51 11.73
C ASP A 122 -8.61 -16.72 10.82
N LYS A 123 -8.03 -16.79 9.62
CA LYS A 123 -8.19 -17.92 8.68
C LYS A 123 -6.88 -18.27 7.99
N LYS A 124 -6.82 -19.45 7.35
CA LYS A 124 -5.71 -19.82 6.46
C LYS A 124 -5.66 -18.89 5.25
N ILE A 125 -4.50 -18.32 4.97
CA ILE A 125 -4.24 -17.39 3.88
C ILE A 125 -2.83 -17.63 3.39
N LYS A 126 -2.66 -17.73 2.07
CA LYS A 126 -1.36 -17.77 1.42
C LYS A 126 -0.83 -16.35 1.32
N ILE A 127 0.40 -16.13 1.77
CA ILE A 127 1.04 -14.81 1.67
C ILE A 127 2.29 -14.94 0.83
N THR A 128 2.25 -14.36 -0.36
CA THR A 128 3.39 -14.27 -1.27
C THR A 128 4.12 -12.96 -0.99
N VAL A 129 5.34 -13.06 -0.47
CA VAL A 129 6.18 -11.90 -0.13
C VAL A 129 7.19 -11.70 -1.24
N ILE A 130 7.20 -10.51 -1.84
CA ILE A 130 8.11 -10.11 -2.92
C ILE A 130 9.01 -9.01 -2.39
N TYR A 131 10.33 -9.16 -2.57
CA TYR A 131 11.33 -8.22 -2.08
C TYR A 131 12.57 -8.23 -2.98
N GLY A 132 13.02 -7.05 -3.42
CA GLY A 132 14.05 -6.97 -4.46
C GLY A 132 13.59 -7.73 -5.72
N ASP A 133 14.40 -8.69 -6.17
CA ASP A 133 14.04 -9.62 -7.25
C ASP A 133 13.76 -11.06 -6.73
N ASN A 134 13.48 -11.21 -5.43
CA ASN A 134 13.23 -12.48 -4.76
C ASN A 134 11.78 -12.60 -4.27
N GLU A 135 11.34 -13.83 -4.01
CA GLU A 135 10.04 -14.12 -3.39
C GLU A 135 10.10 -15.29 -2.40
N PHE A 136 9.16 -15.32 -1.45
CA PHE A 136 8.87 -16.51 -0.64
C PHE A 136 7.40 -16.51 -0.19
N VAL A 137 6.92 -17.69 0.22
CA VAL A 137 5.53 -17.89 0.66
C VAL A 137 5.45 -18.19 2.16
N ILE A 138 4.41 -17.69 2.82
CA ILE A 138 4.02 -18.03 4.19
C ILE A 138 2.61 -18.64 4.16
N GLY A 139 2.37 -19.69 4.96
CA GLY A 139 1.03 -20.21 5.20
C GLY A 139 0.57 -21.37 4.30
N GLU A 140 1.50 -22.16 3.77
CA GLU A 140 1.19 -23.47 3.15
C GLU A 140 0.72 -24.51 4.19
#